data_AF-A0A158C728-F1
#
_entry.id   AF-A0A158C728-F1
#
_cell.length_a   1.000
_cell.length_b   1.000
_cell.length_c   1.000
_cell.angle_alpha   90.00
_cell.angle_beta   90.00
_cell.angle_gamma   90.00
#
_symmetry.space_group_name_H-M   'P 1'
#
loop_
_entity.id
_entity.type
_entity.pdbx_description
1 polymer ?
#
loop_
_entity_poly.entity_id
_entity_poly.type
_entity_poly.pdbx_seq_one_letter_code
_entity_poly.pdbx_strand_id
1 'polypeptide(L)'
;MKHKLRIAARVVALSLIIFLGGVHLARFLAYGVFYEMPEWMYDTMRFVLDHTGNADFRDPDDISMLSMLFSLIACWVMMGIVIVALYKIVGRLIDRRHNSRIAKR
;
A
#
# COMPACT_ATOMS: atom_id res chain seq x y z
N MET A 1 -6.37 -6.76 30.99
CA MET A 1 -5.86 -5.47 30.44
C MET A 1 -4.59 -5.62 29.59
N LYS A 2 -3.56 -6.33 30.07
CA LYS A 2 -2.27 -6.52 29.35
C LYS A 2 -2.40 -7.09 27.92
N HIS A 3 -3.37 -7.97 27.66
CA HIS A 3 -3.60 -8.55 26.33
C HIS A 3 -4.16 -7.53 25.31
N LYS A 4 -5.17 -6.74 25.71
CA LYS A 4 -5.75 -5.69 24.86
C LYS A 4 -4.70 -4.64 24.47
N LEU A 5 -3.83 -4.26 25.43
CA LEU A 5 -2.73 -3.32 25.20
C LEU A 5 -1.71 -3.86 24.17
N ARG A 6 -1.36 -5.14 24.23
CA ARG A 6 -0.46 -5.76 23.24
C ARG A 6 -1.07 -5.79 21.84
N ILE A 7 -2.37 -6.07 21.73
CA ILE A 7 -3.06 -6.05 20.43
C ILE A 7 -3.07 -4.63 19.87
N ALA A 8 -3.44 -3.64 20.68
CA ALA A 8 -3.44 -2.24 20.25
C ALA A 8 -2.05 -1.80 19.77
N ALA A 9 -0.99 -2.09 20.55
CA ALA A 9 0.38 -1.78 20.17
C ALA A 9 0.80 -2.45 18.84
N ARG A 10 0.38 -3.70 18.60
CA ARG A 10 0.63 -4.39 17.32
C ARG A 10 -0.09 -3.73 16.15
N VAL A 11 -1.36 -3.38 16.32
CA VAL A 11 -2.14 -2.70 15.27
C VAL A 11 -1.51 -1.35 14.93
N VAL A 12 -1.12 -0.58 15.94
CA VAL A 12 -0.43 0.70 15.74
C VAL A 12 0.90 0.49 15.01
N ALA A 13 1.73 -0.47 15.44
CA ALA A 13 3.00 -0.75 14.79
C ALA A 13 2.81 -1.18 13.32
N LEU A 14 1.85 -2.06 13.02
CA LEU A 14 1.57 -2.46 11.64
C LEU A 14 1.05 -1.29 10.80
N SER A 15 0.20 -0.44 11.37
CA SER A 15 -0.31 0.75 10.68
C SER A 15 0.82 1.73 10.35
N LEU A 16 1.76 1.93 11.27
CA LEU A 16 2.95 2.76 11.04
C LEU A 16 3.84 2.17 9.94
N ILE A 17 4.03 0.86 9.92
CA ILE A 17 4.83 0.20 8.86
C ILE A 17 4.14 0.34 7.50
N ILE A 18 2.82 0.17 7.42
CA ILE A 18 2.06 0.38 6.17
C ILE A 18 2.20 1.83 5.72
N PHE A 19 2.02 2.78 6.64
CA PHE A 19 2.09 4.20 6.35
C PHE A 19 3.48 4.61 5.82
N LEU A 20 4.54 4.33 6.59
CA LEU A 20 5.91 4.65 6.19
C LEU A 20 6.33 3.88 4.94
N GLY A 21 5.98 2.60 4.87
CA GLY A 21 6.29 1.75 3.73
C GLY A 21 5.64 2.24 2.43
N GLY A 22 4.38 2.66 2.48
CA GLY A 22 3.71 3.18 1.28
C GLY A 22 4.24 4.53 0.84
N VAL A 23 4.63 5.41 1.77
CA VAL A 23 5.32 6.67 1.43
C VAL A 23 6.68 6.40 0.77
N HIS A 24 7.46 5.47 1.33
CA HIS A 24 8.75 5.08 0.73
C HIS A 24 8.57 4.44 -0.65
N LEU A 25 7.57 3.58 -0.81
CA LEU A 25 7.27 2.94 -2.08
C LEU A 25 6.81 3.96 -3.13
N ALA A 26 5.91 4.87 -2.77
CA ALA A 26 5.46 5.94 -3.65
C ALA A 26 6.62 6.84 -4.08
N ARG A 27 7.50 7.21 -3.13
CA ARG A 27 8.71 7.99 -3.42
C ARG A 27 9.66 7.22 -4.33
N PHE A 28 9.85 5.93 -4.11
CA PHE A 28 10.68 5.08 -4.98
C PHE A 28 10.12 5.00 -6.40
N LEU A 29 8.80 4.86 -6.55
CA LEU A 29 8.18 4.86 -7.87
C LEU A 29 8.29 6.23 -8.55
N ALA A 30 7.99 7.31 -7.83
CA ALA A 30 7.99 8.67 -8.38
C ALA A 30 9.38 9.20 -8.75
N TYR A 31 10.43 8.85 -7.99
CA TYR A 31 11.78 9.36 -8.28
C TYR A 31 12.73 8.32 -8.86
N GLY A 32 12.46 7.03 -8.65
CA GLY A 32 13.33 5.94 -9.09
C GLY A 32 12.87 5.26 -10.37
N VAL A 33 11.56 5.24 -10.66
CA VAL A 33 11.00 4.51 -11.81
C VAL A 33 10.41 5.47 -12.84
N PHE A 34 9.55 6.39 -12.41
CA PHE A 34 8.82 7.30 -13.27
C PHE A 34 9.31 8.73 -13.02
N TYR A 35 10.46 9.08 -13.59
CA TYR A 35 11.00 10.44 -13.49
C TYR A 35 10.02 11.50 -14.03
N GLU A 36 9.25 11.12 -15.05
CA GLU A 36 8.12 11.87 -15.60
C GLU A 36 6.84 11.05 -15.51
N MET A 37 5.70 11.73 -15.47
CA MET A 37 4.38 11.11 -15.48
C MET A 37 4.22 10.24 -16.73
N PRO A 38 3.97 8.92 -16.59
CA PRO A 38 3.77 8.06 -17.75
C PRO A 38 2.49 8.43 -18.52
N GLU A 39 2.54 8.34 -19.85
CA GLU A 39 1.38 8.66 -20.71
C GLU A 39 0.13 7.86 -20.34
N TRP A 40 0.27 6.56 -20.06
CA TRP A 40 -0.87 5.71 -19.66
C TRP A 40 -1.55 6.22 -18.38
N MET A 41 -0.78 6.80 -17.45
CA MET A 41 -1.32 7.35 -16.21
C MET A 41 -2.08 8.65 -16.50
N TYR A 42 -1.57 9.45 -17.44
CA TYR A 42 -2.19 10.69 -17.87
C TYR A 42 -3.53 10.44 -18.57
N ASP A 43 -3.54 9.50 -19.53
CA ASP A 43 -4.75 9.11 -20.25
C ASP A 43 -5.82 8.53 -19.30
N THR A 44 -5.40 7.71 -18.33
CA THR A 44 -6.31 7.15 -17.34
C THR A 44 -6.93 8.23 -16.46
N MET A 45 -6.14 9.19 -15.98
CA MET A 45 -6.65 10.30 -15.16
C MET A 45 -7.60 11.19 -15.96
N ARG A 46 -7.26 11.48 -17.21
CA ARG A 46 -8.10 12.27 -18.11
C ARG A 46 -9.44 11.57 -18.37
N PHE A 47 -9.42 10.26 -18.61
CA PHE A 47 -10.63 9.46 -18.78
C PHE A 47 -11.52 9.49 -17.53
N VAL A 48 -10.94 9.34 -16.33
CA VAL A 48 -11.70 9.37 -15.07
C VAL A 48 -12.31 10.77 -14.81
N LEU A 49 -11.57 11.84 -15.08
CA LEU A 49 -12.06 13.21 -14.93
C LEU A 49 -13.19 13.52 -15.92
N ASP A 50 -13.03 13.12 -17.18
CA ASP A 50 -14.07 13.27 -18.21
C ASP A 50 -15.34 12.48 -17.81
N HIS A 51 -15.19 11.29 -17.22
CA HIS A 51 -16.33 10.46 -16.79
C HIS A 51 -17.03 10.95 -15.51
N THR A 52 -16.30 11.61 -14.61
CA THR A 52 -16.86 12.14 -13.35
C THR A 52 -17.46 13.54 -13.49
N GLY A 53 -17.41 14.13 -14.69
CA GLY A 53 -17.91 15.48 -14.97
C GLY A 53 -17.02 16.59 -14.41
N ASN A 54 -15.80 16.25 -13.98
CA ASN A 54 -14.83 17.17 -13.37
C ASN A 54 -13.82 17.68 -14.41
N ALA A 55 -14.31 18.00 -15.63
CA ALA A 55 -13.48 18.44 -16.75
C ALA A 55 -12.77 19.78 -16.49
N ASP A 56 -13.15 20.49 -15.44
CA ASP A 56 -12.54 21.75 -15.00
C ASP A 56 -11.13 21.54 -14.42
N PHE A 57 -10.79 20.33 -13.94
CA PHE A 57 -9.44 19.97 -13.47
C PHE A 57 -8.52 19.52 -14.62
N ARG A 58 -8.52 20.29 -15.71
CA ARG A 58 -7.73 19.99 -16.92
C ARG A 58 -6.33 20.58 -16.91
N ASP A 59 -6.02 21.40 -15.92
CA ASP A 59 -4.68 21.93 -15.77
C ASP A 59 -3.70 20.76 -15.57
N PRO A 60 -2.59 20.73 -16.34
CA PRO A 60 -1.64 19.61 -16.29
C PRO A 60 -1.04 19.40 -14.90
N ASP A 61 -0.90 20.48 -14.13
CA ASP A 61 -0.42 20.44 -12.74
C ASP A 61 -1.42 19.75 -11.81
N ASP A 62 -2.73 19.98 -11.99
CA ASP A 62 -3.78 19.34 -11.20
C ASP A 62 -3.84 17.84 -11.47
N ILE A 63 -3.75 17.45 -12.75
CA ILE A 63 -3.71 16.04 -13.16
C ILE A 63 -2.46 15.36 -12.57
N SER A 64 -1.31 16.03 -12.61
CA SER A 64 -0.07 15.53 -12.01
C SER A 64 -0.23 15.32 -10.50
N MET A 65 -0.75 16.31 -9.77
CA MET A 65 -0.97 16.22 -8.33
C MET A 65 -1.96 15.10 -7.96
N LEU A 66 -3.09 15.01 -8.65
CA LEU A 66 -4.07 13.93 -8.48
C LEU A 66 -3.44 12.57 -8.71
N SER A 67 -2.67 12.42 -9.79
CA SER A 67 -2.01 11.16 -10.11
C SER A 67 -0.99 10.71 -9.06
N MET A 68 -0.24 11.66 -8.48
CA MET A 68 0.67 11.38 -7.37
C MET A 68 -0.08 10.95 -6.11
N LEU A 69 -1.20 11.61 -5.79
CA LEU A 69 -2.05 11.26 -4.66
C LEU A 69 -2.66 9.86 -4.82
N PHE A 70 -3.21 9.55 -5.99
CA PHE A 70 -3.74 8.22 -6.30
C PHE A 70 -2.66 7.15 -6.22
N SER A 71 -1.47 7.43 -6.76
CA SER A 71 -0.33 6.52 -6.69
C SER A 71 0.10 6.26 -5.24
N LEU A 72 0.11 7.29 -4.39
CA LEU A 72 0.40 7.14 -2.96
C LEU A 72 -0.63 6.24 -2.25
N ILE A 73 -1.92 6.48 -2.50
CA ILE A 73 -3.01 5.67 -1.93
C ILE A 73 -2.86 4.22 -2.40
N ALA A 74 -2.62 3.99 -3.70
CA ALA A 74 -2.38 2.67 -4.25
C ALA A 74 -1.18 1.97 -3.58
N CYS A 75 -0.09 2.70 -3.30
CA CYS A 75 1.07 2.19 -2.58
C CYS A 75 0.73 1.77 -1.15
N TRP A 76 -0.09 2.54 -0.42
CA TRP A 76 -0.56 2.13 0.92
C TRP A 76 -1.42 0.87 0.87
N VAL A 77 -2.34 0.78 -0.10
CA VAL A 77 -3.17 -0.41 -0.28
C VAL A 77 -2.30 -1.63 -0.58
N MET A 78 -1.33 -1.50 -1.50
CA MET A 78 -0.38 -2.57 -1.84
C MET A 78 0.45 -3.00 -0.64
N MET A 79 1.00 -2.06 0.14
CA MET A 79 1.74 -2.36 1.36
C MET A 79 0.88 -3.06 2.41
N GLY A 80 -0.39 -2.64 2.56
CA GLY A 80 -1.37 -3.32 3.41
C GLY A 80 -1.58 -4.77 3.00
N ILE A 81 -1.81 -5.03 1.71
CA ILE A 81 -1.98 -6.37 1.15
C ILE A 81 -0.74 -7.23 1.42
N VAL A 82 0.46 -6.71 1.13
CA VAL A 82 1.73 -7.43 1.34
C VAL A 82 1.91 -7.81 2.80
N ILE A 83 1.68 -6.88 3.72
CA ILE A 83 1.85 -7.13 5.17
C ILE A 83 0.84 -8.16 5.67
N VAL A 84 -0.43 -8.08 5.25
CA VAL A 84 -1.44 -9.09 5.61
C VAL A 84 -1.08 -10.46 5.03
N ALA A 85 -0.61 -10.52 3.78
CA ALA A 85 -0.19 -11.75 3.14
C ALA A 85 1.00 -12.38 3.88
N LEU A 86 2.03 -11.59 4.19
CA LEU A 86 3.19 -12.04 4.96
C LEU A 86 2.79 -12.53 6.35
N TYR A 87 1.91 -11.81 7.04
CA TYR A 87 1.40 -12.23 8.34
C TYR A 87 0.71 -13.60 8.28
N LYS A 88 -0.12 -13.83 7.26
CA LYS A 88 -0.78 -15.13 7.02
C LYS A 88 0.21 -16.24 6.65
N ILE A 89 1.27 -15.94 5.90
CA ILE A 89 2.30 -16.92 5.52
C ILE A 89 3.13 -17.31 6.74
N VAL A 90 3.60 -16.34 7.52
CA VAL A 90 4.38 -16.58 8.74
C VAL A 90 3.58 -17.39 9.76
N GLY A 91 2.30 -17.06 9.97
CA GLY A 91 1.41 -17.87 10.83
C GLY A 91 1.36 -19.33 10.37
N ARG A 92 1.10 -19.56 9.08
CA ARG A 92 1.07 -20.91 8.50
C ARG A 92 2.40 -21.67 8.65
N LEU A 93 3.54 -20.99 8.51
CA LEU A 93 4.85 -21.61 8.68
C LEU A 93 5.16 -21.98 10.14
N ILE A 94 4.76 -21.14 11.09
CA ILE A 94 4.92 -21.40 12.53
C ILE A 94 4.05 -22.58 12.94
N ASP A 95 2.78 -22.61 12.53
CA ASP A 95 1.86 -23.70 12.86
C ASP A 95 2.36 -25.05 12.30
N ARG A 96 2.87 -25.05 11.06
CA ARG A 96 3.50 -26.24 10.45
C ARG A 96 4.76 -26.71 11.20
N ARG A 97 5.58 -25.77 11.69
CA ARG A 97 6.76 -26.10 12.52
C ARG A 97 6.39 -26.62 13.90
N HIS A 98 5.27 -26.17 14.46
CA HIS A 98 4.83 -26.65 15.77
C HIS A 98 4.30 -28.09 15.65
N ASN A 99 3.50 -28.38 14.63
CA ASN A 99 2.93 -29.72 14.43
C ASN A 99 4.01 -30.79 14.11
N SER A 100 5.05 -30.41 13.34
CA SER A 100 6.17 -31.33 13.04
C SER A 100 7.09 -31.62 14.22
N ARG A 101 7.11 -30.78 15.26
CA ARG A 101 7.84 -31.06 16.51
C ARG A 101 7.06 -31.98 17.45
N ILE A 102 5.73 -31.93 17.43
CA ILE A 102 4.88 -32.83 18.23
C ILE A 102 4.91 -34.25 17.65
N ALA A 103 4.89 -34.40 16.32
CA ALA A 103 4.92 -35.71 15.66
C ALA A 103 6.27 -36.47 15.78
N LYS A 104 7.32 -35.84 16.32
CA LYS A 104 8.64 -36.44 16.56
C LYS A 104 8.88 -36.85 18.02
N ARG A 105 7.91 -36.62 18.91
CA ARG A 105 7.90 -37.10 20.29
C ARG A 105 6.95 -38.29 20.40
#